data_AF-A0A2S9Q1M6-F1
#
_entry.id   AF-A0A2S9Q1M6-F1
#
_cell.length_a   1.000
_cell.length_b   1.000
_cell.length_c   1.000
_cell.angle_alpha   90.00
_cell.angle_beta   90.00
_cell.angle_gamma   90.00
#
_symmetry.space_group_name_H-M   'P 1'
#
loop_
_entity.id
_entity.type
_entity.pdbx_description
1 polymer ?
#
loop_
_entity_poly.entity_id
_entity_poly.type
_entity_poly.pdbx_seq_one_letter_code
_entity_poly.pdbx_strand_id
1 'polypeptide(L)'
;MPNRKVRRSQAAARTRLLTPEVETRLVEASRAGLAVDLAAVNAGISRATFLRWMAYGRTEAVDRAAGNDPDPDLDHFVEFFEKVERARASAALSAALDIRRASRGGIVTTHRKFDPHSGKVLEETITTPPDWRAAAWYLERQHRKQYGKEDHLEVELTGAAGGPVAVENTGPSADLATRLAETLHALQYPDDDQDQDVPGTE
;
A
#
# COMPACT_ATOMS: atom_id res chain seq x y z
N MET A 1 46.80 -11.88 14.06
CA MET A 1 45.72 -10.87 13.89
C MET A 1 44.74 -11.39 12.84
N PRO A 2 43.55 -11.88 13.20
CA PRO A 2 42.60 -12.32 12.19
C PRO A 2 42.08 -11.11 11.40
N ASN A 3 42.38 -11.12 10.10
CA ASN A 3 42.01 -10.08 9.14
C ASN A 3 40.47 -10.03 9.02
N ARG A 4 39.85 -9.06 9.70
CA ARG A 4 38.41 -8.79 9.60
C ARG A 4 38.13 -8.26 8.19
N LYS A 5 37.75 -9.16 7.27
CA LYS A 5 37.25 -8.80 5.94
C LYS A 5 36.19 -7.71 6.11
N VAL A 6 36.49 -6.50 5.65
CA VAL A 6 35.53 -5.41 5.54
C VAL A 6 34.42 -5.92 4.63
N ARG A 7 33.24 -6.22 5.20
CA ARG A 7 32.04 -6.50 4.40
C ARG A 7 31.80 -5.23 3.57
N ARG A 8 31.99 -5.30 2.25
CA ARG A 8 31.53 -4.25 1.32
C ARG A 8 30.11 -3.85 1.74
N SER A 9 29.85 -2.55 1.84
CA SER A 9 28.55 -2.04 2.29
C SER A 9 27.45 -2.69 1.44
N GLN A 10 26.41 -3.21 2.10
CA GLN A 10 25.29 -3.81 1.39
C GLN A 10 24.65 -2.80 0.41
N ALA A 11 24.73 -1.50 0.70
CA ALA A 11 24.28 -0.42 -0.18
C ALA A 11 24.92 -0.50 -1.58
N ALA A 12 26.25 -0.60 -1.69
CA ALA A 12 26.95 -0.66 -2.97
C ALA A 12 26.59 -1.90 -3.82
N ALA A 13 26.28 -3.03 -3.19
CA ALA A 13 25.80 -4.22 -3.91
C ALA A 13 24.33 -4.09 -4.35
N ARG A 14 23.54 -3.27 -3.67
CA ARG A 14 22.09 -3.07 -3.91
C ARG A 14 21.82 -2.06 -5.02
N THR A 15 22.65 -1.02 -5.13
CA THR A 15 22.63 -0.07 -6.26
C THR A 15 22.89 -0.78 -7.60
N ARG A 16 23.66 -1.88 -7.58
CA ARG A 16 24.02 -2.64 -8.79
C ARG A 16 22.84 -3.27 -9.53
N LEU A 17 21.71 -3.49 -8.85
CA LEU A 17 20.49 -4.05 -9.44
C LEU A 17 19.54 -2.98 -9.98
N LEU A 18 19.63 -1.73 -9.50
CA LEU A 18 18.86 -0.60 -10.02
C LEU A 18 19.61 0.00 -11.21
N THR A 19 19.63 -0.75 -12.32
CA THR A 19 20.20 -0.24 -13.57
C THR A 19 19.24 0.77 -14.21
N PRO A 20 19.72 1.65 -15.11
CA PRO A 20 18.86 2.60 -15.82
C PRO A 20 17.70 1.92 -16.55
N GLU A 21 17.91 0.71 -17.07
CA GLU A 21 16.86 -0.06 -17.76
C GLU A 21 15.80 -0.59 -16.78
N VAL A 22 16.21 -1.08 -15.62
CA VAL A 22 15.29 -1.55 -14.57
C VAL A 22 14.48 -0.36 -14.03
N GLU A 23 15.15 0.75 -13.74
CA GLU A 23 14.49 2.00 -13.36
C GLU A 23 13.45 2.42 -14.40
N THR A 24 13.86 2.52 -15.68
CA THR A 24 12.97 2.93 -16.77
C THR A 24 11.72 2.06 -16.83
N ARG A 25 11.88 0.72 -16.77
CA ARG A 25 10.73 -0.20 -16.79
C ARG A 25 9.81 0.00 -15.60
N LEU A 26 10.35 0.20 -14.39
CA LEU A 26 9.54 0.42 -13.19
C LEU A 26 8.78 1.75 -13.24
N VAL A 27 9.41 2.81 -13.76
CA VAL A 27 8.80 4.13 -13.93
C VAL A 27 7.70 4.09 -14.99
N GLU A 28 7.96 3.48 -16.15
CA GLU A 28 6.95 3.29 -17.21
C GLU A 28 5.76 2.46 -16.72
N ALA A 29 6.01 1.32 -16.05
CA ALA A 29 4.95 0.49 -15.48
C ALA A 29 4.12 1.26 -14.43
N SER A 30 4.77 2.07 -13.59
CA SER A 30 4.08 2.90 -12.59
C SER A 30 3.24 4.00 -13.25
N ARG A 31 3.73 4.60 -14.34
CA ARG A 31 2.99 5.59 -15.13
C ARG A 31 1.77 4.98 -15.83
N ALA A 32 1.89 3.73 -16.25
CA ALA A 32 0.79 2.95 -16.82
C ALA A 32 -0.22 2.45 -15.76
N GLY A 33 0.03 2.69 -14.46
CA GLY A 33 -0.88 2.31 -13.38
C GLY A 33 -0.84 0.82 -13.01
N LEU A 34 0.25 0.11 -13.34
CA LEU A 34 0.40 -1.30 -12.95
C LEU A 34 0.56 -1.45 -11.44
N ALA A 35 0.03 -2.55 -10.91
CA ALA A 35 0.29 -2.97 -9.55
C ALA A 35 1.80 -3.22 -9.33
N VAL A 36 2.28 -2.90 -8.13
CA VAL A 36 3.70 -3.04 -7.70
C VAL A 36 4.30 -4.39 -8.09
N ASP A 37 3.55 -5.46 -7.91
CA ASP A 37 4.00 -6.84 -8.15
C ASP A 37 4.24 -7.08 -9.65
N LEU A 38 3.31 -6.62 -10.49
CA LEU A 38 3.42 -6.71 -11.95
C LEU A 38 4.51 -5.80 -12.49
N ALA A 39 4.65 -4.58 -11.94
CA ALA A 39 5.73 -3.67 -12.30
C ALA A 39 7.11 -4.28 -11.97
N ALA A 40 7.26 -4.89 -10.79
CA ALA A 40 8.49 -5.56 -10.39
C ALA A 40 8.83 -6.74 -11.30
N VAL A 41 7.84 -7.62 -11.57
CA VAL A 41 8.03 -8.77 -12.47
C VAL A 41 8.35 -8.32 -13.90
N ASN A 42 7.66 -7.29 -14.41
CA ASN A 42 7.95 -6.70 -15.73
C ASN A 42 9.38 -6.13 -15.81
N ALA A 43 9.88 -5.58 -14.71
CA ALA A 43 11.25 -5.08 -14.63
C ALA A 43 12.32 -6.16 -14.40
N GLY A 44 11.90 -7.41 -14.11
CA GLY A 44 12.80 -8.53 -13.83
C GLY A 44 13.32 -8.60 -12.39
N ILE A 45 12.64 -7.96 -11.44
CA ILE A 45 13.01 -7.95 -10.02
C ILE A 45 11.89 -8.49 -9.14
N SER A 46 12.23 -8.91 -7.91
CA SER A 46 11.20 -9.31 -6.96
C SER A 46 10.45 -8.09 -6.39
N ARG A 47 9.16 -8.29 -6.08
CA ARG A 47 8.33 -7.30 -5.36
C ARG A 47 9.02 -6.78 -4.11
N ALA A 48 9.63 -7.67 -3.32
CA ALA A 48 10.32 -7.31 -2.08
C ALA A 48 11.54 -6.41 -2.32
N THR A 49 12.22 -6.53 -3.46
CA THR A 49 13.32 -5.63 -3.83
C THR A 49 12.78 -4.25 -4.18
N PHE A 50 11.75 -4.17 -5.03
CA PHE A 50 11.14 -2.89 -5.38
C PHE A 50 10.61 -2.15 -4.14
N LEU A 51 9.88 -2.84 -3.26
CA LEU A 51 9.36 -2.23 -2.02
C LEU A 51 10.46 -1.74 -1.07
N ARG A 52 11.58 -2.47 -0.95
CA ARG A 52 12.71 -2.03 -0.12
C ARG A 52 13.34 -0.76 -0.68
N TRP A 53 13.54 -0.67 -2.00
CA TRP A 53 14.06 0.55 -2.63
C TRP A 53 13.13 1.75 -2.43
N MET A 54 11.83 1.55 -2.59
CA MET A 54 10.83 2.58 -2.29
C MET A 54 10.87 3.00 -0.81
N ALA A 55 11.07 2.06 0.10
CA ALA A 55 11.20 2.37 1.53
C ALA A 55 12.48 3.19 1.81
N TYR A 56 13.62 2.83 1.21
CA TYR A 56 14.86 3.59 1.36
C TYR A 56 14.73 5.03 0.88
N GLY A 57 14.27 5.22 -0.36
CA GLY A 57 14.10 6.56 -0.91
C GLY A 57 13.10 7.40 -0.12
N ARG A 58 11.99 6.79 0.34
CA ARG A 58 10.99 7.50 1.15
C ARG A 58 11.53 7.91 2.52
N THR A 59 12.18 7.00 3.25
CA THR A 59 12.72 7.29 4.58
C THR A 59 13.77 8.39 4.49
N GLU A 60 14.72 8.26 3.57
CA GLU A 60 15.76 9.26 3.35
C GLU A 60 15.18 10.62 2.92
N ALA A 61 14.18 10.65 2.05
CA ALA A 61 13.52 11.89 1.65
C ALA A 61 12.83 12.60 2.84
N VAL A 62 12.23 11.84 3.76
CA VAL A 62 11.64 12.37 5.00
C VAL A 62 12.72 12.91 5.93
N ASP A 63 13.82 12.17 6.10
CA ASP A 63 14.92 12.57 6.97
C ASP A 63 15.59 13.86 6.47
N ARG A 64 15.81 13.98 5.16
CA ARG A 64 16.30 15.23 4.53
C ARG A 64 15.34 16.40 4.73
N ALA A 65 14.04 16.17 4.57
CA ALA A 65 13.03 17.22 4.78
C ALA A 65 12.95 17.67 6.25
N ALA A 66 13.30 16.80 7.19
CA ALA A 66 13.44 17.13 8.62
C ALA A 66 14.75 17.87 8.96
N GLY A 67 15.65 18.07 7.98
CA GLY A 67 16.92 18.77 8.16
C GLY A 67 18.07 17.89 8.66
N ASN A 68 17.91 16.56 8.64
CA ASN A 68 19.01 15.65 8.94
C ASN A 68 20.03 15.61 7.78
N ASP A 69 21.28 15.27 8.10
CA ASP A 69 22.34 15.14 7.10
C ASP A 69 22.02 14.00 6.10
N PRO A 70 22.11 14.25 4.79
CA PRO A 70 21.80 13.26 3.77
C PRO A 70 22.84 12.13 3.74
N ASP A 71 22.38 10.89 3.61
CA ASP A 71 23.25 9.74 3.30
C ASP A 71 23.46 9.64 1.77
N PRO A 72 24.69 9.89 1.26
CA PRO A 72 24.96 9.83 -0.17
C PRO A 72 24.76 8.43 -0.78
N ASP A 73 24.87 7.36 0.01
CA ASP A 73 24.65 5.99 -0.47
C ASP A 73 23.18 5.74 -0.85
N LEU A 74 22.26 6.61 -0.41
CA LEU A 74 20.82 6.52 -0.65
C LEU A 74 20.31 7.47 -1.74
N ASP A 75 21.14 8.36 -2.28
CA ASP A 75 20.75 9.36 -3.29
C ASP A 75 20.00 8.75 -4.47
N HIS A 76 20.51 7.64 -5.01
CA HIS A 76 19.90 6.96 -6.16
C HIS A 76 18.50 6.40 -5.82
N PHE A 77 18.28 5.97 -4.58
CA PHE A 77 16.97 5.47 -4.15
C PHE A 77 15.98 6.60 -3.91
N VAL A 78 16.44 7.77 -3.44
CA VAL A 78 15.62 8.98 -3.33
C VAL A 78 15.16 9.42 -4.71
N GLU A 79 16.09 9.56 -5.66
CA GLU A 79 15.77 9.96 -7.04
C GLU A 79 14.79 8.97 -7.69
N PHE A 80 15.04 7.66 -7.52
CA PHE A 80 14.16 6.61 -8.00
C PHE A 80 12.76 6.69 -7.38
N PHE A 81 12.68 6.85 -6.05
CA PHE A 81 11.42 7.00 -5.32
C PHE A 81 10.61 8.19 -5.85
N GLU A 82 11.23 9.35 -6.02
CA GLU A 82 10.58 10.54 -6.55
C GLU A 82 10.09 10.37 -7.99
N LYS A 83 10.88 9.70 -8.85
CA LYS A 83 10.47 9.37 -10.22
C LYS A 83 9.23 8.47 -10.25
N VAL A 84 9.19 7.46 -9.38
CA VAL A 84 8.05 6.54 -9.27
C VAL A 84 6.81 7.27 -8.73
N GLU A 85 6.95 8.10 -7.70
CA GLU A 85 5.82 8.89 -7.17
C GLU A 85 5.29 9.87 -8.22
N ARG A 86 6.16 10.55 -8.96
CA ARG A 86 5.78 11.43 -10.08
C ARG A 86 5.07 10.65 -11.20
N ALA A 87 5.52 9.43 -11.51
CA ALA A 87 4.89 8.57 -12.50
C ALA A 87 3.48 8.14 -12.06
N ARG A 88 3.29 7.75 -10.80
CA ARG A 88 1.97 7.44 -10.23
C ARG A 88 1.05 8.65 -10.23
N ALA A 89 1.56 9.83 -9.88
CA ALA A 89 0.79 11.08 -9.97
C ALA A 89 0.37 11.39 -11.41
N SER A 90 1.23 11.10 -12.40
CA SER A 90 0.89 11.26 -13.82
C SER A 90 -0.21 10.28 -14.25
N ALA A 91 -0.19 9.04 -13.77
CA ALA A 91 -1.26 8.07 -14.01
C ALA A 91 -2.61 8.56 -13.44
N ALA A 92 -2.59 9.10 -12.22
CA ALA A 92 -3.75 9.71 -11.58
C ALA A 92 -4.29 10.92 -12.37
N LEU A 93 -3.39 11.79 -12.82
CA LEU A 93 -3.71 12.96 -13.63
C LEU A 93 -4.40 12.54 -14.93
N SER A 94 -3.87 11.55 -15.64
CA SER A 94 -4.48 11.01 -16.87
C SER A 94 -5.92 10.55 -16.62
N ALA A 95 -6.15 9.75 -15.58
CA ALA A 95 -7.49 9.29 -15.22
C ALA A 95 -8.43 10.47 -14.88
N ALA A 96 -7.96 11.46 -14.12
CA ALA A 96 -8.75 12.65 -13.80
C ALA A 96 -9.07 13.48 -15.05
N LEU A 97 -8.15 13.59 -16.01
CA LEU A 97 -8.37 14.28 -17.28
C LEU A 97 -9.39 13.56 -18.15
N ASP A 98 -9.42 12.23 -18.16
CA ASP A 98 -10.44 11.44 -18.86
C ASP A 98 -11.83 11.70 -18.29
N ILE A 99 -11.96 11.71 -16.95
CA ILE A 99 -13.21 12.09 -16.28
C ILE A 99 -13.61 13.52 -16.64
N ARG A 100 -12.67 14.48 -16.61
CA ARG A 100 -12.95 15.90 -16.95
C ARG A 100 -13.30 16.10 -18.42
N ARG A 101 -12.78 15.25 -19.32
CA ARG A 101 -13.14 15.26 -20.75
C ARG A 101 -14.54 14.70 -20.95
N ALA A 102 -14.89 13.62 -20.25
CA ALA A 102 -16.23 13.06 -20.27
C ALA A 102 -17.27 14.02 -19.66
N SER A 103 -16.96 14.67 -18.53
CA SER A 103 -17.88 15.60 -17.85
C SER A 103 -18.16 16.87 -18.65
N ARG A 104 -17.17 17.37 -19.40
CA ARG A 104 -17.35 18.51 -20.32
C ARG A 104 -18.09 18.16 -21.60
N GLY A 105 -18.48 16.90 -21.81
CA GLY A 105 -19.18 16.46 -23.02
C GLY A 105 -18.28 16.41 -24.27
N GLY A 106 -17.09 15.80 -24.15
CA GLY A 106 -16.04 15.82 -25.18
C GLY A 106 -16.40 15.24 -26.55
N ILE A 107 -16.74 16.17 -27.47
CA ILE A 107 -16.54 16.20 -28.94
C ILE A 107 -17.16 15.07 -29.75
N VAL A 108 -18.43 15.29 -30.13
CA VAL A 108 -19.02 14.76 -31.36
C VAL A 108 -18.93 15.87 -32.41
N THR A 109 -17.94 15.84 -33.30
CA THR A 109 -17.98 16.71 -34.49
C THR A 109 -18.68 15.95 -35.60
N THR A 110 -19.99 16.13 -35.70
CA THR A 110 -20.79 15.63 -36.82
C THR A 110 -20.48 16.43 -38.08
N HIS A 111 -19.94 15.80 -39.13
CA HIS A 111 -20.11 16.25 -40.50
C HIS A 111 -20.86 15.16 -41.28
N ARG A 112 -22.17 15.33 -41.47
CA ARG A 112 -22.90 14.55 -42.47
C ARG A 112 -22.63 15.18 -43.83
N LYS A 113 -21.89 14.50 -44.71
CA LYS A 113 -21.94 14.79 -46.14
C LYS A 113 -22.98 13.87 -46.77
N PHE A 114 -24.01 14.49 -47.34
CA PHE A 114 -25.02 13.81 -48.12
C PHE A 114 -24.59 13.85 -49.58
N ASP A 115 -24.61 12.72 -50.27
CA ASP A 115 -24.57 12.72 -51.73
C ASP A 115 -25.96 13.12 -52.24
N PRO A 116 -26.14 14.30 -52.88
CA PRO A 116 -27.45 14.82 -53.25
C PRO A 116 -28.20 13.93 -54.26
N HIS A 117 -27.50 13.04 -54.98
CA HIS A 117 -28.06 12.29 -56.09
C HIS A 117 -28.37 10.83 -55.74
N SER A 118 -27.58 10.21 -54.87
CA SER A 118 -27.72 8.79 -54.52
C SER A 118 -28.43 8.54 -53.18
N GLY A 119 -28.55 9.56 -52.32
CA GLY A 119 -29.15 9.44 -50.98
C GLY A 119 -28.38 8.53 -50.02
N LYS A 120 -27.20 8.03 -50.41
CA LYS A 120 -26.38 7.13 -49.60
C LYS A 120 -25.45 7.94 -48.69
N VAL A 121 -25.39 7.54 -47.42
CA VAL A 121 -24.38 8.02 -46.46
C VAL A 121 -23.04 7.41 -46.86
N LEU A 122 -22.03 8.25 -47.15
CA LEU A 122 -20.73 7.79 -47.67
C LEU A 122 -19.69 7.46 -46.60
N GLU A 123 -19.85 7.90 -45.35
CA GLU A 123 -18.89 7.59 -44.27
C GLU A 123 -19.56 7.66 -42.89
N GLU A 124 -19.31 6.66 -42.05
CA GLU A 124 -19.79 6.59 -40.67
C GLU A 124 -18.59 6.56 -39.73
N THR A 125 -18.39 7.66 -38.99
CA THR A 125 -17.38 7.71 -37.92
C THR A 125 -18.08 7.78 -36.58
N ILE A 126 -17.97 6.69 -35.81
CA ILE A 126 -18.51 6.55 -34.46
C ILE A 126 -17.41 6.94 -33.47
N THR A 127 -17.61 8.03 -32.72
CA THR A 127 -16.71 8.40 -31.61
C THR A 127 -17.34 7.98 -30.30
N THR A 128 -16.70 7.03 -29.61
CA THR A 128 -17.08 6.64 -28.25
C THR A 128 -16.25 7.46 -27.26
N PRO A 129 -16.87 8.25 -26.35
CA PRO A 129 -16.13 8.97 -25.33
C PRO A 129 -15.39 7.98 -24.41
N PRO A 130 -14.27 8.38 -23.78
CA PRO A 130 -13.62 7.55 -22.78
C PRO A 130 -14.63 7.24 -21.66
N ASP A 131 -14.72 5.97 -21.26
CA ASP A 131 -15.60 5.58 -20.16
C ASP A 131 -15.02 6.11 -18.85
N TRP A 132 -15.59 7.23 -18.39
CA TRP A 132 -15.20 7.87 -17.14
C TRP A 132 -15.30 6.93 -15.95
N ARG A 133 -16.15 5.89 -16.01
CA ARG A 133 -16.30 4.91 -14.93
C ARG A 133 -15.04 4.08 -14.74
N ALA A 134 -14.34 3.73 -15.83
CA ALA A 134 -13.07 3.00 -15.75
C ALA A 134 -11.98 3.86 -15.10
N ALA A 135 -11.91 5.14 -15.48
CA ALA A 135 -10.99 6.09 -14.88
C ALA A 135 -11.32 6.38 -13.40
N ALA A 136 -12.59 6.51 -13.05
CA ALA A 136 -13.05 6.67 -11.67
C ALA A 136 -12.73 5.44 -10.82
N TRP A 137 -13.02 4.23 -11.33
CA TRP A 137 -12.68 2.97 -10.67
C TRP A 137 -11.17 2.84 -10.40
N TYR A 138 -10.33 3.23 -11.37
CA TYR A 138 -8.89 3.28 -11.20
C TYR A 138 -8.49 4.21 -10.04
N LEU A 139 -9.01 5.44 -10.02
CA LEU A 139 -8.70 6.43 -8.98
C LEU A 139 -9.16 5.98 -7.59
N GLU A 140 -10.37 5.42 -7.46
CA GLU A 140 -10.89 4.89 -6.19
C GLU A 140 -9.96 3.83 -5.56
N ARG A 141 -9.30 3.02 -6.40
CA ARG A 141 -8.45 1.92 -5.94
C ARG A 141 -7.01 2.33 -5.72
N GLN A 142 -6.40 3.06 -6.65
CA GLN A 142 -4.99 3.44 -6.56
C GLN A 142 -4.76 4.66 -5.65
N HIS A 143 -5.76 5.53 -5.53
CA HIS A 143 -5.69 6.77 -4.77
C HIS A 143 -6.83 6.83 -3.75
N ARG A 144 -7.01 5.73 -3.00
CA ARG A 144 -8.11 5.57 -2.02
C ARG A 144 -8.17 6.71 -1.00
N LYS A 145 -7.03 7.26 -0.58
CA LYS A 145 -7.00 8.36 0.38
C LYS A 145 -7.68 9.63 -0.16
N GLN A 146 -7.67 9.86 -1.47
CA GLN A 146 -8.22 11.07 -2.09
C GLN A 146 -9.56 10.83 -2.79
N TYR A 147 -9.76 9.64 -3.35
CA TYR A 147 -10.91 9.31 -4.20
C TYR A 147 -11.67 8.08 -3.73
N GLY A 148 -11.18 7.37 -2.72
CA GLY A 148 -11.95 6.30 -2.11
C GLY A 148 -13.25 6.90 -1.58
N LYS A 149 -14.31 6.08 -1.54
CA LYS A 149 -15.45 6.40 -0.70
C LYS A 149 -14.90 6.44 0.72
N GLU A 150 -14.60 7.64 1.19
CA GLU A 150 -14.37 7.87 2.60
C GLU A 150 -15.70 7.49 3.26
N ASP A 151 -15.76 6.26 3.77
CA ASP A 151 -16.66 5.91 4.85
C ASP A 151 -16.21 6.76 6.07
N HIS A 152 -16.49 8.06 5.99
CA HIS A 152 -17.08 8.80 7.11
C HIS A 152 -18.56 8.38 7.25
N LEU A 153 -18.88 7.11 6.96
CA LEU A 153 -19.94 6.44 7.69
C LEU A 153 -19.44 6.46 9.13
N GLU A 154 -19.92 7.41 9.92
CA GLU A 154 -19.90 7.27 11.37
C GLU A 154 -20.70 6.01 11.69
N VAL A 155 -20.03 4.86 11.67
CA VAL A 155 -20.64 3.58 12.02
C VAL A 155 -20.77 3.57 13.53
N GLU A 156 -21.93 4.00 14.02
CA GLU A 156 -22.29 3.81 15.42
C GLU A 156 -22.56 2.32 15.68
N LEU A 157 -21.58 1.63 16.27
CA LEU A 157 -21.71 0.25 16.74
C LEU A 157 -22.45 0.23 18.07
N THR A 158 -23.78 0.08 18.01
CA THR A 158 -24.63 -0.09 19.20
C THR A 158 -25.16 -1.52 19.31
N GLY A 159 -25.44 -1.95 20.53
CA GLY A 159 -26.13 -3.19 20.85
C GLY A 159 -27.64 -3.09 20.63
N ALA A 160 -28.37 -4.13 21.02
CA ALA A 160 -29.83 -4.17 20.87
C ALA A 160 -30.49 -2.93 21.49
N ALA A 161 -31.40 -2.31 20.74
CA ALA A 161 -32.10 -1.08 21.11
C ALA A 161 -31.18 0.12 21.46
N GLY A 162 -29.98 0.21 20.86
CA GLY A 162 -29.04 1.31 21.11
C GLY A 162 -28.24 1.14 22.40
N GLY A 163 -28.35 -0.01 23.07
CA GLY A 163 -27.62 -0.32 24.29
C GLY A 163 -26.15 -0.67 24.06
N PRO A 164 -25.40 -1.04 25.11
CA PRO A 164 -24.04 -1.54 24.97
C PRO A 164 -23.98 -2.80 24.11
N VAL A 165 -22.89 -2.99 23.37
CA VAL A 165 -22.62 -4.23 22.64
C VAL A 165 -22.43 -5.36 23.66
N ALA A 166 -23.34 -6.33 23.66
CA ALA A 166 -23.21 -7.53 24.47
C ALA A 166 -22.16 -8.46 23.85
N VAL A 167 -21.13 -8.80 24.63
CA VAL A 167 -20.07 -9.72 24.21
C VAL A 167 -20.16 -10.97 25.07
N GLU A 168 -20.35 -12.12 24.42
CA GLU A 168 -20.29 -13.43 25.06
C GLU A 168 -18.96 -14.11 24.71
N ASN A 169 -18.17 -14.46 25.73
CA ASN A 169 -16.89 -15.12 25.55
C ASN A 169 -17.09 -16.65 25.54
N THR A 170 -17.06 -17.27 24.37
CA THR A 170 -17.32 -18.72 24.18
C THR A 170 -16.04 -19.58 24.10
N GLY A 171 -14.87 -19.00 24.38
CA GLY A 171 -13.56 -19.65 24.23
C GLY A 171 -12.79 -19.86 25.56
N PRO A 172 -11.44 -19.99 25.51
CA PRO A 172 -10.60 -20.16 26.70
C PRO A 172 -10.71 -19.03 27.75
N SER A 173 -11.26 -17.89 27.35
CA SER A 173 -11.57 -16.75 28.21
C SER A 173 -12.87 -16.91 29.02
N ALA A 174 -13.74 -17.87 28.67
CA ALA A 174 -15.00 -18.13 29.36
C ALA A 174 -14.77 -18.48 30.85
N ASP A 175 -13.71 -19.25 31.12
CA ASP A 175 -13.34 -19.71 32.46
C ASP A 175 -12.12 -18.96 33.03
N LEU A 176 -11.81 -17.77 32.48
CA LEU A 176 -10.65 -16.99 32.90
C LEU A 176 -10.75 -16.57 34.38
N ALA A 177 -11.95 -16.23 34.84
CA ALA A 177 -12.17 -15.79 36.21
C ALA A 177 -11.83 -16.90 37.22
N THR A 178 -12.25 -18.14 36.94
CA THR A 178 -11.95 -19.32 37.75
C THR A 178 -10.44 -19.57 37.80
N ARG A 179 -9.78 -19.62 36.63
CA ARG A 179 -8.32 -19.82 36.58
C ARG A 179 -7.55 -18.71 37.27
N LEU A 180 -8.00 -17.46 37.16
CA LEU A 180 -7.38 -16.33 37.85
C LEU A 180 -7.54 -16.48 39.38
N ALA A 181 -8.73 -16.84 39.85
CA ALA A 181 -9.01 -17.06 41.26
C ALA A 181 -8.12 -18.19 41.83
N GLU A 182 -7.97 -19.30 41.11
CA GLU A 182 -7.06 -20.39 41.48
C GLU A 182 -5.60 -19.91 41.57
N THR A 183 -5.12 -19.18 40.56
CA THR A 183 -3.74 -18.66 40.58
C THR A 183 -3.50 -17.63 41.68
N LEU A 184 -4.47 -16.77 41.98
CA LEU A 184 -4.37 -15.79 43.06
C LEU A 184 -4.44 -16.45 44.43
N HIS A 185 -5.29 -17.45 44.61
CA HIS A 185 -5.37 -18.22 45.85
C HIS A 185 -4.03 -18.93 46.13
N ALA A 186 -3.44 -19.58 45.12
CA ALA A 186 -2.14 -20.24 45.25
C ALA A 186 -0.99 -19.27 45.60
N LEU A 187 -1.07 -18.01 45.16
CA LEU A 187 -0.09 -16.97 45.51
C LEU A 187 -0.29 -16.39 46.92
N GLN A 188 -1.54 -16.28 47.38
CA GLN A 188 -1.89 -15.68 48.67
C GLN A 188 -1.81 -16.68 49.83
N TYR A 189 -2.07 -17.95 49.55
CA TYR A 189 -1.94 -19.08 50.46
C TYR A 189 -1.04 -20.12 49.78
N PRO A 190 0.28 -19.88 49.72
CA PRO A 190 1.21 -20.92 49.30
C PRO A 190 1.10 -22.10 50.29
N ASP A 191 1.05 -23.32 49.78
CA ASP A 191 1.02 -24.51 50.64
C ASP A 191 2.31 -24.53 51.47
N ASP A 192 2.19 -24.32 52.79
CA ASP A 192 3.27 -24.44 53.77
C ASP A 192 3.59 -25.93 54.02
N ASP A 193 3.96 -26.66 52.96
CA ASP A 193 4.57 -27.98 53.07
C ASP A 193 6.10 -27.84 53.13
N GLN A 194 6.58 -27.15 54.17
CA GLN A 194 7.95 -27.28 54.65
C GLN A 194 7.95 -27.34 56.17
N ASP A 195 7.43 -28.43 56.73
CA ASP A 195 7.81 -28.86 58.08
C ASP A 195 7.42 -30.32 58.29
N GLN A 196 8.31 -31.23 57.89
CA GLN A 196 8.63 -32.47 58.61
C GLN A 196 9.66 -33.30 57.81
N ASP A 197 10.94 -32.96 57.97
CA ASP A 197 12.01 -33.96 58.01
C ASP A 197 13.26 -33.30 58.62
N VAL A 198 13.20 -33.09 59.94
CA VAL A 198 14.41 -32.90 60.75
C VAL A 198 14.96 -34.29 61.08
N PRO A 199 16.15 -34.67 60.60
CA PRO A 199 16.72 -35.97 60.93
C PRO A 199 17.17 -35.94 62.40
N GLY A 200 16.55 -36.78 63.22
CA GLY A 200 16.93 -36.98 64.61
C GLY A 200 18.34 -37.55 64.71
N THR A 201 19.21 -36.78 65.36
CA THR A 201 20.54 -37.20 65.82
C THR A 201 20.39 -38.17 66.98
N GLU A 202 20.94 -39.39 66.86
CA GLU A 202 21.56 -40.17 67.94
C GLU A 202 22.45 -41.28 67.36
#